data_AF-A0A1A9A7E6-F1
#
_entry.id   AF-A0A1A9A7E6-F1
#
_cell.length_a   1.000
_cell.length_b   1.000
_cell.length_c   1.000
_cell.angle_alpha   90.00
_cell.angle_beta   90.00
_cell.angle_gamma   90.00
#
_symmetry.space_group_name_H-M   'P 1'
#
loop_
_entity.id
_entity.type
_entity.pdbx_description
1 polymer ?
#
loop_
_entity_poly.entity_id
_entity_poly.type
_entity_poly.pdbx_seq_one_letter_code
_entity_poly.pdbx_strand_id
1 'polypeptide(L)'
;MRRRLRGVTARTRAAVRRVEDAHYWPDAVYEALNGYAWVLHAPGRWLNGPQDLSPGIEPEDHRELLDEVLDRLPPAARRDLGRIVDRLDREFHRRTVPVPWPVTDRGRGRGWWWCRLREL
;
A
#
# COMPACT_ATOMS: atom_id res chain seq x y z
N MET A 1 13.30 16.68 8.84
CA MET A 1 12.31 16.51 9.93
C MET A 1 11.40 15.36 9.52
N ARG A 2 11.25 14.28 10.30
CA ARG A 2 10.43 13.12 9.87
C ARG A 2 8.94 13.39 9.92
N ARG A 3 8.21 12.93 8.92
CA ARG A 3 6.74 12.99 8.90
C ARG A 3 6.15 12.03 9.93
N ARG A 4 5.01 12.41 10.50
CA ARG A 4 4.36 11.64 11.56
C ARG A 4 3.32 10.70 10.96
N LEU A 5 3.55 9.40 11.09
CA LEU A 5 2.51 8.38 10.89
C LEU A 5 1.39 8.56 11.91
N ARG A 6 0.17 8.81 11.44
CA ARG A 6 -1.03 8.95 12.26
C ARG A 6 -1.77 7.60 12.35
N GLY A 7 -2.62 7.45 13.35
CA GLY A 7 -3.44 6.23 13.52
C GLY A 7 -2.71 5.02 14.10
N VAL A 8 -1.41 5.13 14.39
CA VAL A 8 -0.59 4.09 15.04
C VAL A 8 0.01 4.58 16.36
N THR A 9 0.36 3.65 17.23
CA THR A 9 1.01 3.92 18.52
C THR A 9 2.42 4.52 18.36
N ALA A 10 2.96 5.13 19.43
CA ALA A 10 4.35 5.60 19.43
C ALA A 10 5.36 4.45 19.25
N ARG A 11 5.06 3.27 19.79
CA ARG A 11 5.89 2.07 19.65
C ARG A 11 5.96 1.60 18.20
N THR A 12 4.82 1.58 17.51
CA THR A 12 4.75 1.26 16.08
C THR A 12 5.52 2.27 15.24
N ARG A 13 5.39 3.58 15.53
CA ARG A 13 6.21 4.61 14.87
C ARG A 13 7.71 4.37 15.03
N ALA A 14 8.15 4.01 16.22
CA ALA A 14 9.57 3.70 16.46
C ALA A 14 10.01 2.43 15.71
N ALA A 15 9.18 1.39 15.68
CA ALA A 15 9.46 0.17 14.93
C ALA A 15 9.53 0.42 13.41
N VAL A 16 8.59 1.19 12.87
CA VAL A 16 8.59 1.60 11.46
C VAL A 16 9.86 2.39 11.13
N ARG A 17 10.24 3.36 11.97
CA ARG A 17 11.48 4.12 11.74
C ARG A 17 12.71 3.22 11.65
N ARG A 18 12.82 2.19 12.50
CA ARG A 18 13.93 1.24 12.42
C ARG A 18 13.93 0.44 11.12
N VAL A 19 12.76 0.02 10.64
CA VAL A 19 12.63 -0.67 9.36
C VAL A 19 13.01 0.27 8.20
N GLU A 20 12.51 1.51 8.22
CA GLU A 20 12.89 2.54 7.25
C GLU A 20 14.41 2.76 7.26
N ASP A 21 15.03 2.98 8.43
CA ASP A 21 16.47 3.23 8.55
C ASP A 21 17.34 2.08 8.03
N ALA A 22 16.84 0.84 8.13
CA ALA A 22 17.58 -0.35 7.74
C ALA A 22 17.39 -0.76 6.28
N HIS A 23 16.24 -0.43 5.67
CA HIS A 23 15.82 -1.03 4.40
C HIS A 23 15.25 -0.06 3.37
N TYR A 24 14.90 1.17 3.75
CA TYR A 24 14.22 2.13 2.88
C TYR A 24 14.79 3.54 3.07
N TRP A 25 14.17 4.52 2.42
CA TRP A 25 14.45 5.93 2.70
C TRP A 25 13.59 6.44 3.87
N PRO A 26 13.99 7.56 4.52
CA PRO A 26 13.19 8.18 5.55
C PRO A 26 11.78 8.52 5.07
N ASP A 27 10.76 8.22 5.89
CA ASP A 27 9.35 8.48 5.62
C ASP A 27 8.73 7.64 4.47
N ALA A 28 9.41 6.58 3.99
CA ALA A 28 8.89 5.67 2.97
C ALA A 28 7.50 5.11 3.29
N VAL A 29 7.23 4.73 4.55
CA VAL A 29 5.92 4.20 4.94
C VAL A 29 4.85 5.29 4.94
N TYR A 30 5.22 6.52 5.30
CA TYR A 30 4.31 7.65 5.22
C TYR A 30 3.94 7.93 3.76
N GLU A 31 4.93 7.92 2.87
CA GLU A 31 4.72 8.18 1.44
C GLU A 31 3.86 7.09 0.80
N ALA A 32 4.14 5.82 1.07
CA ALA A 32 3.34 4.71 0.57
C ALA A 32 1.90 4.76 1.09
N LEU A 33 1.66 5.04 2.37
CA LEU A 33 0.30 5.18 2.91
C LEU A 33 -0.46 6.34 2.24
N ASN A 34 0.19 7.49 2.02
CA ASN A 34 -0.47 8.64 1.40
C ASN A 34 -0.69 8.42 -0.09
N GLY A 35 0.27 7.84 -0.81
CA GLY A 35 0.09 7.48 -2.22
C GLY A 35 -1.04 6.48 -2.39
N TYR A 36 -1.07 5.43 -1.56
CA TYR A 36 -2.13 4.44 -1.60
C TYR A 36 -3.50 5.04 -1.28
N ALA A 37 -3.59 5.86 -0.23
CA ALA A 37 -4.84 6.53 0.13
C ALA A 37 -5.28 7.56 -0.92
N TRP A 38 -4.36 8.32 -1.50
CA TRP A 38 -4.66 9.37 -2.48
C TRP A 38 -5.35 8.81 -3.71
N VAL A 39 -4.83 7.72 -4.27
CA VAL A 39 -5.46 7.03 -5.41
C VAL A 39 -6.86 6.53 -5.03
N LEU A 40 -7.02 5.97 -3.84
CA LEU A 40 -8.31 5.45 -3.34
C LEU A 40 -9.34 6.55 -3.04
N HIS A 41 -8.92 7.79 -2.84
CA HIS A 41 -9.80 8.93 -2.60
C HIS A 41 -10.21 9.68 -3.87
N ALA A 42 -9.67 9.32 -5.04
CA ALA A 42 -10.07 9.92 -6.32
C ALA A 42 -11.59 9.75 -6.56
N PRO A 43 -12.31 10.77 -7.07
CA PRO A 43 -13.74 10.66 -7.32
C PRO A 43 -14.07 9.58 -8.36
N GLY A 44 -15.30 9.07 -8.34
CA GLY A 44 -15.77 8.02 -9.25
C GLY A 44 -15.84 6.63 -8.62
N ARG A 45 -16.42 5.67 -9.36
CA ARG A 45 -16.52 4.27 -8.90
C ARG A 45 -15.22 3.52 -9.14
N TRP A 46 -14.68 3.66 -10.34
CA TRP A 46 -13.45 3.03 -10.80
C TRP A 46 -12.25 3.90 -10.45
N LEU A 47 -11.09 3.27 -10.31
CA LEU A 47 -9.81 3.97 -10.18
C LEU A 47 -9.36 4.33 -11.60
N ASN A 48 -10.12 5.20 -12.25
CA ASN A 48 -9.72 5.89 -13.47
C ASN A 48 -8.65 6.93 -13.08
N GLY A 49 -7.52 6.45 -12.54
CA GLY A 49 -6.34 7.27 -12.40
C GLY A 49 -5.86 7.66 -13.80
N PRO A 50 -5.07 8.74 -13.95
CA PRO A 50 -4.47 9.03 -15.23
C PRO A 50 -3.76 7.74 -15.71
N GLN A 51 -4.03 7.34 -16.95
CA GLN A 51 -3.33 6.23 -17.60
C GLN A 51 -1.79 6.44 -17.59
N ASP A 52 -1.36 7.65 -17.23
CA ASP A 52 0.00 8.15 -17.03
C ASP A 52 0.43 8.27 -15.55
N LEU A 53 0.01 7.38 -14.64
CA LEU A 53 0.78 7.22 -13.40
C LEU A 53 2.18 6.73 -13.79
N SER A 54 3.21 7.55 -13.56
CA SER A 54 4.61 7.16 -13.75
C SER A 54 4.87 5.87 -12.96
N PRO A 55 5.67 4.92 -13.51
CA PRO A 55 6.06 3.71 -12.78
C PRO A 55 6.56 4.04 -11.36
N GLY A 56 6.10 3.31 -10.35
CA GLY A 56 6.40 3.53 -8.94
C GLY A 56 5.42 4.41 -8.17
N ILE A 57 4.35 4.91 -8.82
CA ILE A 57 3.28 5.72 -8.19
C ILE A 57 1.94 4.97 -8.21
N GLU A 58 1.95 3.75 -8.73
CA GLU A 58 0.81 2.87 -8.75
C GLU A 58 0.39 2.47 -7.31
N PRO A 59 -0.92 2.40 -7.04
CA PRO A 59 -1.41 1.91 -5.75
C PRO A 59 -0.89 0.49 -5.45
N GLU A 60 -0.63 -0.32 -6.48
CA GLU A 60 -0.01 -1.63 -6.36
C GLU A 60 1.43 -1.57 -5.81
N ASP A 61 2.25 -0.62 -6.25
CA ASP A 61 3.63 -0.44 -5.77
C ASP A 61 3.67 0.10 -4.33
N HIS A 62 2.77 1.03 -4.00
CA HIS A 62 2.60 1.49 -2.63
C HIS A 62 2.16 0.34 -1.71
N ARG A 63 1.26 -0.53 -2.18
CA ARG A 63 0.80 -1.69 -1.43
C ARG A 63 1.88 -2.75 -1.27
N GLU A 64 2.73 -2.93 -2.29
CA GLU A 64 3.90 -3.82 -2.23
C GLU A 64 4.88 -3.38 -1.14
N LEU A 65 5.28 -2.11 -1.12
CA LEU A 65 6.16 -1.57 -0.08
C LEU A 65 5.57 -1.75 1.32
N LEU A 66 4.26 -1.52 1.47
CA LEU A 66 3.59 -1.74 2.76
C LEU A 66 3.60 -3.21 3.18
N ASP A 67 3.47 -4.15 2.25
CA ASP A 67 3.55 -5.59 2.53
C ASP A 67 4.94 -5.96 3.06
N GLU A 68 5.97 -5.54 2.34
CA GLU A 68 7.35 -5.79 2.69
C GLU A 68 7.71 -5.21 4.08
N VAL A 69 7.19 -4.02 4.39
CA VAL A 69 7.37 -3.41 5.71
C VAL A 69 6.63 -4.20 6.79
N LEU A 70 5.38 -4.62 6.54
CA LEU A 70 4.60 -5.42 7.49
C LEU A 70 5.34 -6.71 7.85
N ASP A 71 5.96 -7.38 6.88
CA ASP A 71 6.76 -8.59 7.08
C ASP A 71 8.00 -8.39 7.96
N ARG A 72 8.58 -7.18 7.93
CA ARG A 72 9.75 -6.82 8.75
C ARG A 72 9.37 -6.32 10.15
N LEU A 73 8.11 -5.99 10.40
CA LEU A 73 7.68 -5.44 11.68
C LEU A 73 7.50 -6.50 12.76
N PRO A 74 7.83 -6.17 14.03
CA PRO A 74 7.45 -7.00 15.19
C PRO A 74 5.93 -7.19 15.26
N PRO A 75 5.43 -8.31 15.81
CA PRO A 75 4.00 -8.68 15.73
C PRO A 75 3.02 -7.60 16.18
N ALA A 76 3.34 -6.87 17.26
CA ALA A 76 2.47 -5.79 17.76
C ALA A 76 2.42 -4.60 16.80
N ALA A 77 3.55 -4.21 16.22
CA ALA A 77 3.64 -3.11 15.26
C ALA A 77 3.00 -3.50 13.91
N ARG A 78 3.19 -4.76 13.48
CA ARG A 78 2.53 -5.32 12.31
C ARG A 78 1.02 -5.26 12.44
N ARG A 79 0.44 -5.70 13.57
CA ARG A 79 -1.01 -5.59 13.82
C ARG A 79 -1.50 -4.15 13.83
N ASP A 80 -0.73 -3.24 14.43
CA ASP A 80 -1.12 -1.85 14.57
C ASP A 80 -1.17 -1.12 13.22
N LEU A 81 -0.09 -1.22 12.43
CA LEU A 81 -0.04 -0.68 11.07
C LEU A 81 -0.98 -1.43 10.12
N GLY A 82 -1.06 -2.75 10.26
CA GLY A 82 -1.89 -3.63 9.43
C GLY A 82 -3.37 -3.21 9.43
N ARG A 83 -3.92 -2.76 10.56
CA ARG A 83 -5.30 -2.24 10.61
C ARG A 83 -5.55 -1.05 9.68
N ILE A 84 -4.55 -0.21 9.45
CA ILE A 84 -4.64 0.90 8.50
C ILE A 84 -4.61 0.36 7.07
N VAL A 85 -3.65 -0.53 6.77
CA VAL A 85 -3.52 -1.17 5.46
C VAL A 85 -4.79 -1.95 5.11
N ASP A 86 -5.32 -2.77 6.02
CA ASP A 86 -6.56 -3.54 5.83
C ASP A 86 -7.78 -2.67 5.49
N ARG A 87 -7.81 -1.41 5.96
CA ARG A 87 -8.88 -0.47 5.61
C ARG A 87 -8.71 0.04 4.18
N LEU A 88 -7.48 0.32 3.76
CA LEU A 88 -7.17 0.73 2.39
C LEU A 88 -7.37 -0.44 1.42
N ASP A 89 -6.94 -1.65 1.79
CA ASP A 89 -7.12 -2.89 1.03
C ASP A 89 -8.61 -3.17 0.75
N ARG A 90 -9.49 -2.98 1.74
CA ARG A 90 -10.94 -3.10 1.56
C ARG A 90 -11.49 -2.10 0.54
N GLU A 91 -10.99 -0.88 0.55
CA GLU A 91 -11.41 0.15 -0.39
C GLU A 91 -10.87 -0.13 -1.81
N PHE A 92 -9.61 -0.55 -1.92
CA PHE A 92 -9.03 -1.00 -3.19
C PHE A 92 -9.82 -2.17 -3.77
N HIS A 93 -10.17 -3.16 -2.94
CA HIS A 93 -11.00 -4.29 -3.34
C HIS A 93 -12.42 -3.85 -3.75
N ARG A 94 -13.00 -2.84 -3.12
CA ARG A 94 -14.33 -2.32 -3.49
C ARG A 94 -14.32 -1.64 -4.86
N ARG A 95 -13.21 -0.99 -5.22
CA ARG A 95 -13.08 -0.13 -6.41
C ARG A 95 -12.42 -0.78 -7.62
N THR A 96 -11.96 -2.02 -7.48
CA THR A 96 -11.35 -2.81 -8.55
C THR A 96 -12.18 -4.06 -8.81
N VAL A 97 -11.98 -4.72 -9.94
CA VAL A 97 -12.52 -6.07 -10.21
C VAL A 97 -11.40 -7.10 -10.30
N PRO A 98 -11.67 -8.39 -10.05
CA PRO A 98 -10.73 -9.45 -10.41
C PRO A 98 -10.35 -9.39 -11.89
N VAL A 99 -9.08 -9.63 -12.19
CA VAL A 99 -8.64 -9.84 -13.58
C VAL A 99 -9.36 -11.07 -14.15
N PRO A 100 -10.06 -10.98 -15.30
CA PRO A 100 -10.84 -12.09 -15.85
C PRO A 100 -10.01 -13.13 -16.61
N TRP A 101 -8.73 -12.84 -16.87
CA TRP A 101 -7.77 -13.77 -17.47
C TRP A 101 -6.82 -14.36 -16.42
N PRO A 102 -6.13 -15.48 -16.72
CA PRO A 102 -5.09 -16.00 -15.86
C PRO A 102 -4.09 -14.90 -15.53
N VAL A 103 -3.83 -14.74 -14.23
CA VAL A 103 -2.85 -13.77 -13.73
C VAL A 103 -1.55 -14.01 -14.49
N THR A 104 -1.13 -13.01 -15.27
CA THR A 104 0.10 -13.08 -16.06
C THR A 104 1.31 -13.22 -15.14
N ASP A 105 2.49 -13.50 -15.69
CA ASP A 105 3.73 -13.58 -14.90
C ASP A 105 3.99 -12.33 -14.04
N ARG A 106 3.40 -11.17 -14.38
CA ARG A 106 3.45 -9.96 -13.55
C ARG A 106 2.78 -10.11 -12.18
N GLY A 107 1.71 -10.91 -12.06
CA GLY A 107 1.03 -11.15 -10.78
C GLY A 107 1.36 -12.50 -10.14
N ARG A 108 1.96 -13.45 -10.86
CA ARG A 108 2.43 -14.71 -10.26
C ARG A 108 3.56 -14.43 -9.27
N GLY A 109 3.37 -14.84 -8.02
CA GLY A 109 4.35 -14.65 -6.95
C GLY A 109 4.32 -13.26 -6.30
N ARG A 110 3.41 -12.37 -6.73
CA ARG A 110 3.16 -11.08 -6.06
C ARG A 110 1.87 -11.14 -5.22
N GLY A 111 1.58 -10.07 -4.50
CA GLY A 111 0.36 -9.95 -3.72
C GLY A 111 -0.93 -9.90 -4.55
N TRP A 112 -2.05 -10.21 -3.92
CA TRP A 112 -3.38 -10.30 -4.54
C TRP A 112 -3.84 -9.00 -5.23
N TRP A 113 -3.29 -7.84 -4.83
CA TRP A 113 -3.62 -6.54 -5.42
C TRP A 113 -3.19 -6.43 -6.89
N TRP A 114 -2.16 -7.18 -7.32
CA TRP A 114 -1.76 -7.27 -8.73
C TRP A 114 -2.72 -8.08 -9.61
N CYS A 115 -3.65 -8.81 -8.99
CA CYS A 115 -4.67 -9.62 -9.68
C CYS A 115 -5.99 -8.85 -9.87
N ARG A 116 -5.92 -7.52 -9.89
CA ARG A 116 -7.08 -6.61 -9.92
C ARG A 116 -6.98 -5.62 -11.07
N LEU A 117 -8.11 -5.33 -11.72
CA LEU A 117 -8.25 -4.28 -12.72
C LEU A 117 -8.87 -3.03 -12.09
N ARG A 118 -8.27 -1.88 -12.41
CA ARG A 118 -8.70 -0.55 -11.97
C ARG A 118 -9.81 0.04 -12.84
N GLU A 119 -9.90 -0.42 -14.09
CA GLU A 119 -10.85 -0.01 -15.12
C GLU A 119 -11.60 -1.25 -15.64
N LEU A 120 -12.82 -1.05 -16.17
CA LEU A 120 -13.60 -2.04 -16.91
C LEU A 120 -13.60 -1.69 -18.40
#